data_AF-A0A7V2HHZ7-F1
#
_entry.id   AF-A0A7V2HHZ7-F1
#
_cell.length_a   1.000
_cell.length_b   1.000
_cell.length_c   1.000
_cell.angle_alpha   90.00
_cell.angle_beta   90.00
_cell.angle_gamma   90.00
#
_symmetry.space_group_name_H-M   'P 1'
#
loop_
_entity.id
_entity.type
_entity.pdbx_description
1 polymer ?
#
loop_
_entity_poly.entity_id
_entity_poly.type
_entity_poly.pdbx_seq_one_letter_code
_entity_poly.pdbx_strand_id
1 'polypeptide(L)' 'MKQGTVYTETVIHSAPEQFVHEAPYQIAIVTHDDGSRATVRIRGEAVHIGDRVEFIEAREGVLYYRKVQ' A
#
# COMPACT_ATOMS: atom_id res chain seq x y z
N MET A 1 -3.66 10.33 -12.13
CA MET A 1 -3.56 9.08 -11.34
C MET A 1 -3.02 9.47 -9.98
N LYS A 2 -3.55 8.93 -8.87
CA LYS A 2 -3.02 9.29 -7.54
C LYS A 2 -1.65 8.61 -7.38
N GLN A 3 -0.60 9.41 -7.29
CA GLN A 3 0.76 8.95 -7.02
C GLN A 3 1.20 9.48 -5.66
N GLY A 4 2.20 8.84 -5.08
CA GLY A 4 2.78 9.27 -3.83
C GLY A 4 4.07 8.55 -3.50
N THR A 5 4.60 8.89 -2.33
CA THR A 5 5.83 8.32 -1.79
C THR A 5 5.52 7.53 -0.52
N VAL A 6 6.11 6.36 -0.38
CA VAL A 6 6.00 5.54 0.83
C VAL A 6 6.64 6.27 2.00
N TYR A 7 5.83 6.57 3.01
CA TYR A 7 6.26 7.21 4.26
C TYR A 7 6.68 6.18 5.31
N THR A 8 5.93 5.09 5.44
CA THR A 8 6.25 3.94 6.28
C THR A 8 5.56 2.69 5.71
N GLU A 9 6.10 1.52 6.02
CA GLU A 9 5.63 0.24 5.52
C GLU A 9 5.75 -0.85 6.59
N THR A 10 4.92 -1.89 6.45
CA THR A 10 5.04 -3.10 7.26
C THR A 10 4.41 -4.29 6.54
N VAL A 11 4.87 -5.49 6.90
CA VAL A 11 4.32 -6.75 6.42
C VAL A 11 3.49 -7.39 7.52
N ILE A 12 2.22 -7.63 7.23
CA ILE A 12 1.31 -8.37 8.08
C ILE A 12 1.49 -9.86 7.81
N HIS A 13 2.10 -10.56 8.76
CA HIS A 13 2.27 -12.01 8.73
C HIS A 13 1.10 -12.76 9.39
N SER A 14 0.53 -12.19 10.46
CA SER A 14 -0.61 -12.76 11.17
C SER A 14 -1.81 -11.85 10.97
N ALA A 15 -2.64 -12.17 9.98
CA ALA A 15 -3.79 -11.36 9.60
C ALA A 15 -5.06 -11.74 10.36
N PRO A 16 -6.02 -10.81 10.51
CA PRO A 16 -7.37 -11.13 10.96
C PRO A 16 -8.03 -12.18 10.05
N GLU A 17 -9.01 -12.91 10.58
CA GLU A 17 -9.67 -14.03 9.87
C GLU A 17 -10.14 -13.67 8.46
N GLN A 18 -10.76 -12.50 8.30
CA GLN A 18 -11.23 -11.98 7.00
C GLN A 18 -10.13 -11.79 5.94
N PHE A 19 -8.85 -11.68 6.33
CA PHE A 19 -7.71 -11.46 5.43
C PHE A 19 -6.64 -12.57 5.55
N VAL A 20 -6.92 -13.66 6.27
CA VAL A 20 -5.93 -14.72 6.55
C VAL A 20 -5.40 -15.36 5.25
N HIS A 21 -6.25 -15.47 4.23
CA HIS A 21 -5.89 -16.03 2.92
C HIS A 21 -4.99 -15.13 2.08
N GLU A 22 -4.84 -13.86 2.47
CA GLU A 22 -3.95 -12.92 1.78
C GLU A 22 -2.61 -12.76 2.50
N ALA A 23 -2.42 -13.38 3.66
CA ALA A 23 -1.16 -13.32 4.38
C ALA A 23 -0.07 -14.18 3.70
N PRO A 24 1.20 -13.73 3.66
CA PRO A 24 1.67 -12.43 4.13
C PRO A 24 1.32 -11.31 3.13
N TYR A 25 1.08 -10.11 3.66
CA TYR A 25 0.86 -8.94 2.81
C TYR A 25 1.47 -7.66 3.34
N GLN A 26 1.89 -6.80 2.42
CA GLN A 26 2.42 -5.50 2.76
C GLN A 26 1.35 -4.41 2.73
N ILE A 27 1.36 -3.56 3.75
CA ILE A 27 0.64 -2.29 3.78
C ILE A 27 1.66 -1.15 3.90
N ALA A 28 1.26 0.03 3.44
CA ALA A 28 2.08 1.23 3.55
C ALA A 28 1.21 2.44 3.89
N ILE A 29 1.82 3.47 4.48
CA ILE A 29 1.27 4.82 4.46
C ILE A 29 1.96 5.57 3.34
N VAL A 30 1.17 6.11 2.43
CA VAL A 30 1.65 6.89 1.29
C VAL A 30 1.35 8.37 1.54
N THR A 31 2.35 9.22 1.33
CA THR A 31 2.14 10.68 1.23
C THR A 31 1.91 11.01 -0.24
N HIS A 32 0.71 11.49 -0.57
CA HIS A 32 0.38 11.96 -1.90
C HIS A 32 0.98 13.33 -2.16
N ASP A 33 1.01 13.72 -3.44
CA ASP A 33 1.60 14.99 -3.86
C ASP A 33 0.85 16.23 -3.32
N ASP A 34 -0.41 16.09 -2.90
CA ASP A 34 -1.21 17.12 -2.21
C ASP A 34 -0.91 17.21 -0.69
N GLY A 35 0.03 16.41 -0.19
CA GLY A 35 0.41 16.33 1.22
C GLY A 35 -0.50 15.44 2.07
N SER A 36 -1.62 14.95 1.53
CA SER A 36 -2.49 14.01 2.23
C SER A 36 -1.81 12.66 2.42
N ARG A 37 -2.20 11.93 3.47
CA ARG A 37 -1.72 10.57 3.73
C ARG A 37 -2.85 9.56 3.69
N ALA A 38 -2.57 8.38 3.15
CA ALA A 38 -3.49 7.26 3.16
C ALA A 38 -2.77 5.96 3.49
N THR A 39 -3.45 5.09 4.22
CA THR A 39 -3.05 3.69 4.39
C THR A 39 -3.50 2.90 3.16
N VAL A 40 -2.59 2.15 2.57
CA VAL A 40 -2.80 1.43 1.31
C VAL A 40 -2.29 0.00 1.42
N ARG A 41 -2.83 -0.88 0.58
CA ARG A 41 -2.28 -2.21 0.29
C ARG A 41 -1.32 -2.14 -0.88
N ILE A 42 -0.22 -2.88 -0.78
CA ILE A 42 0.75 -3.01 -1.86
C ILE A 42 0.46 -4.29 -2.66
N ARG A 43 0.52 -4.18 -3.99
CA ARG A 43 0.39 -5.28 -4.94
C ARG A 43 1.63 -5.34 -5.83
N GLY A 44 2.11 -6.55 -6.08
CA GLY A 44 3.31 -6.78 -6.86
C GLY A 44 4.58 -6.71 -6.01
N GLU A 45 5.58 -5.98 -6.49
CA GLU A 45 6.85 -5.80 -5.78
C GLU A 45 6.64 -5.11 -4.42
N ALA A 46 7.36 -5.59 -3.41
CA ALA A 46 7.39 -4.94 -2.11
C ALA A 46 8.01 -3.54 -2.22
N VAL A 47 7.51 -2.63 -1.40
CA VAL A 47 7.99 -1.25 -1.36
C VAL A 47 8.75 -0.97 -0.08
N HIS A 48 9.63 0.02 -0.12
CA HIS A 48 10.33 0.54 1.05
C HIS A 48 10.08 2.05 1.21
N ILE A 49 10.43 2.59 2.37
CA ILE A 49 10.34 4.04 2.64
C ILE A 49 11.10 4.80 1.55
N GLY A 50 10.44 5.78 0.94
CA GLY A 50 10.98 6.58 -0.16
C GLY A 50 10.58 6.09 -1.56
N ASP A 51 10.09 4.86 -1.71
CA ASP A 51 9.67 4.34 -3.02
C ASP A 51 8.45 5.11 -3.57
N ARG A 52 8.40 5.25 -4.89
CA ARG A 52 7.27 5.86 -5.60
C ARG A 52 6.23 4.81 -5.94
N VAL A 53 4.99 5.14 -5.66
CA VAL A 53 3.84 4.26 -5.87
C VAL A 53 2.71 4.97 -6.58
N GLU A 54 1.89 4.20 -7.29
CA GLU A 54 0.68 4.69 -7.94
C GLU A 54 -0.55 3.86 -7.60
N PHE A 55 -1.69 4.54 -7.53
CA PHE A 55 -2.99 3.93 -7.33
C PHE A 55 -3.37 3.04 -8.51
N ILE A 56 -3.79 1.81 -8.22
CA ILE A 56 -4.26 0.86 -9.23
C ILE A 56 -5.79 0.69 -9.16
N GLU A 57 -6.34 0.44 -7.97
CA GLU A 57 -7.78 0.20 -7.78
C GLU A 57 -8.19 0.40 -6.32
N ALA A 58 -9.50 0.53 -6.11
CA ALA A 58 -10.12 0.48 -4.79
C ALA A 58 -11.07 -0.72 -4.75
N ARG A 59 -10.87 -1.62 -3.80
CA ARG A 59 -11.71 -2.81 -3.62
C ARG A 59 -12.11 -2.91 -2.17
N GLU A 60 -13.43 -2.98 -1.92
CA GLU A 60 -14.00 -3.14 -0.58
C GLU A 60 -13.50 -2.08 0.43
N GLY A 61 -13.31 -0.84 -0.04
CA GLY A 61 -12.80 0.27 0.78
C GLY A 61 -11.28 0.27 1.00
N VAL A 62 -10.56 -0.73 0.48
CA VAL A 62 -9.10 -0.80 0.53
C VAL A 62 -8.51 -0.19 -0.75
N LEU A 63 -7.60 0.75 -0.58
CA LEU A 63 -6.85 1.34 -1.69
C LEU A 63 -5.63 0.48 -2.01
N TYR A 64 -5.49 0.09 -3.27
CA TYR A 64 -4.37 -0.70 -3.74
C TYR A 64 -3.42 0.15 -4.57
N TYR A 65 -2.13 -0.01 -4.29
CA TYR A 65 -1.03 0.68 -4.94
C TYR A 65 0.03 -0.31 -5.39
N ARG A 66 0.82 0.08 -6.40
CA ARG A 66 2.00 -0.66 -6.85
C ARG A 66 3.22 0.24 -6.94
N LYS A 67 4.41 -0.34 -6.83
CA LYS A 67 5.68 0.34 -7.09
C LYS A 67 5.80 0.73 -8.56
N VAL A 68 6.34 1.92 -8.81
CA VAL A 68 6.56 2.45 -10.17
C VAL A 68 8.05 2.48 -10.51
N GLN A 69 8.92 2.65 -9.50
CA GLN A 69 10.37 2.79 -9.61
C GLN A 69 11.03 2.20 -8.37
#